data_AF-A0A1G9JUU7-F1
#
_entry.id   AF-A0A1G9JUU7-F1
#
_cell.length_a   1.000
_cell.length_b   1.000
_cell.length_c   1.000
_cell.angle_alpha   90.00
_cell.angle_beta   90.00
_cell.angle_gamma   90.00
#
_symmetry.space_group_name_H-M   'P 1'
#
loop_
_entity.id
_entity.type
_entity.pdbx_description
1 polymer ?
#
loop_
_entity_poly.entity_id
_entity_poly.type
_entity_poly.pdbx_seq_one_letter_code
_entity_poly.pdbx_strand_id
1 'polypeptide(L)'
;MPFVVDGPLSEQDNAAEVVEALHMVAGHLPVLKLDVTLDQATLNALTPDERVVTYRWADDAIDAVTSDFQYLGQTTFNPADYPLASIGRMFDVADLRGVHGDPIYQIQEYREGAVLQTVSSLPESTTVFFLKDGSAVPDLTVTSALDIADGFKAVTEGVTEINQFGLSPERGYWADMPGDDGQIVRRTRTGGVPAYDAPRTELNPLPVFDPEVIDPAVIAMVLARVRTEPTEACTVTVDMALERSAPVITVVCGTETYYADLEGRDMTDLIG
;
A
#
# COMPACT_ATOMS: atom_id res chain seq x y z
N MET A 1 -34.01 3.76 -10.43
CA MET A 1 -34.63 2.46 -10.10
C MET A 1 -34.78 2.38 -8.57
N PRO A 2 -35.98 2.19 -8.02
CA PRO A 2 -36.15 2.10 -6.56
C PRO A 2 -35.32 0.94 -5.98
N PHE A 3 -34.58 1.22 -4.91
CA PHE A 3 -33.80 0.26 -4.14
C PHE A 3 -33.65 0.79 -2.71
N VAL A 4 -34.44 0.26 -1.79
CA VAL A 4 -34.56 0.77 -0.41
C VAL A 4 -33.66 -0.04 0.50
N VAL A 5 -32.92 0.63 1.38
CA VAL A 5 -32.24 0.02 2.53
C VAL A 5 -32.61 0.74 3.81
N ASP A 6 -32.65 0.01 4.93
CA ASP A 6 -33.01 0.59 6.22
C ASP A 6 -31.75 1.16 6.91
N GLY A 7 -31.64 2.48 6.95
CA GLY A 7 -30.58 3.20 7.69
C GLY A 7 -29.33 3.52 6.87
N PRO A 8 -28.26 4.00 7.53
CA PRO A 8 -27.00 4.37 6.88
C PRO A 8 -26.31 3.18 6.21
N LEU A 9 -25.51 3.43 5.18
CA LEU A 9 -24.68 2.43 4.51
C LEU A 9 -23.58 1.84 5.41
N SER A 10 -23.21 2.54 6.48
CA SER A 10 -22.26 2.05 7.48
C SER A 10 -22.84 0.99 8.42
N GLU A 11 -24.15 0.77 8.42
CA GLU A 11 -24.82 -0.20 9.28
C GLU A 11 -25.04 -1.54 8.57
N GLN A 12 -24.86 -2.63 9.34
CA GLN A 12 -25.13 -4.00 8.89
C GLN A 12 -24.45 -4.30 7.53
N ASP A 13 -25.19 -4.90 6.60
CA ASP A 13 -24.73 -5.24 5.25
C ASP A 13 -25.18 -4.20 4.20
N ASN A 14 -25.73 -3.04 4.61
CA ASN A 14 -26.37 -2.06 3.72
C ASN A 14 -25.45 -1.63 2.56
N ALA A 15 -24.18 -1.30 2.86
CA ALA A 15 -23.22 -0.96 1.80
C ALA A 15 -22.97 -2.13 0.85
N ALA A 16 -22.87 -3.37 1.35
CA ALA A 16 -22.65 -4.54 0.51
C ALA A 16 -23.86 -4.77 -0.42
N GLU A 17 -25.08 -4.67 0.11
CA GLU A 17 -26.32 -4.82 -0.67
C GLU A 17 -26.46 -3.75 -1.75
N VAL A 18 -26.24 -2.48 -1.41
CA VAL A 18 -26.32 -1.37 -2.35
C VAL A 18 -25.27 -1.47 -3.44
N VAL A 19 -24.01 -1.79 -3.08
CA VAL A 19 -22.93 -1.91 -4.06
C VAL A 19 -23.12 -3.10 -5.00
N GLU A 20 -23.61 -4.23 -4.49
CA GLU A 20 -24.00 -5.37 -5.33
C GLU A 20 -25.12 -4.98 -6.31
N ALA A 21 -26.13 -4.24 -5.85
CA ALA A 21 -27.19 -3.74 -6.72
C ALA A 21 -26.68 -2.76 -7.79
N LEU A 22 -25.75 -1.86 -7.43
CA LEU A 22 -25.07 -0.97 -8.38
C LEU A 22 -24.27 -1.77 -9.42
N HIS A 23 -23.53 -2.80 -8.98
CA HIS A 23 -22.73 -3.64 -9.87
C HIS A 23 -23.62 -4.47 -10.81
N MET A 24 -24.75 -4.97 -10.32
CA MET A 24 -25.76 -5.67 -11.13
C MET A 24 -26.38 -4.76 -12.18
N VAL A 25 -26.76 -3.51 -11.84
CA VAL A 25 -27.27 -2.52 -12.80
C VAL A 25 -26.20 -2.16 -13.83
N ALA A 26 -24.93 -2.13 -13.43
CA ALA A 26 -23.80 -2.00 -14.34
C ALA A 26 -23.53 -3.25 -15.19
N GLY A 27 -24.29 -4.34 -15.03
CA GLY A 27 -24.10 -5.58 -15.78
C GLY A 27 -22.86 -6.37 -15.36
N HIS A 28 -22.42 -6.22 -14.11
CA HIS A 28 -21.19 -6.80 -13.56
C HIS A 28 -19.93 -6.44 -14.35
N LEU A 29 -19.91 -5.25 -14.95
CA LEU A 29 -18.74 -4.74 -15.65
C LEU A 29 -17.55 -4.54 -14.68
N PRO A 30 -16.30 -4.58 -15.18
CA PRO A 30 -15.12 -4.25 -14.38
C PRO A 30 -15.24 -2.85 -13.76
N VAL A 31 -14.93 -2.71 -12.47
CA VAL A 31 -15.11 -1.45 -11.73
C VAL A 31 -13.80 -0.68 -11.67
N LEU A 32 -13.85 0.63 -11.91
CA LEU A 32 -12.71 1.54 -11.88
C LEU A 32 -12.61 2.28 -10.54
N LYS A 33 -13.77 2.62 -9.97
CA LYS A 33 -13.87 3.40 -8.74
C LYS A 33 -15.19 3.15 -8.03
N LEU A 34 -15.12 3.00 -6.71
CA LEU A 34 -16.25 2.98 -5.78
C LEU A 34 -16.05 4.07 -4.73
N ASP A 35 -17.07 4.90 -4.52
CA ASP A 35 -17.17 5.84 -3.39
C ASP A 35 -18.41 5.49 -2.55
N VAL A 36 -18.29 5.42 -1.22
CA VAL A 36 -19.40 5.13 -0.29
C VAL A 36 -19.34 6.12 0.88
N THR A 37 -20.41 6.88 1.08
CA THR A 37 -20.66 7.73 2.27
C THR A 37 -21.66 7.03 3.19
N LEU A 38 -22.17 7.73 4.21
CA LEU A 38 -23.24 7.20 5.06
C LEU A 38 -24.58 7.02 4.32
N ASP A 39 -24.82 7.76 3.24
CA ASP A 39 -26.12 7.92 2.59
C ASP A 39 -26.07 7.79 1.06
N GLN A 40 -24.89 7.57 0.48
CA GLN A 40 -24.69 7.49 -0.96
C GLN A 40 -23.62 6.47 -1.31
N ALA A 41 -23.83 5.74 -2.41
CA ALA A 41 -22.78 4.94 -3.04
C ALA A 41 -22.70 5.29 -4.53
N THR A 42 -21.48 5.46 -5.07
CA THR A 42 -21.24 5.75 -6.49
C THR A 42 -20.23 4.76 -7.06
N LEU A 43 -20.62 4.06 -8.13
CA LEU A 43 -19.83 3.04 -8.80
C LEU A 43 -19.56 3.46 -10.25
N ASN A 44 -18.28 3.49 -10.62
CA ASN A 44 -17.81 3.76 -11.97
C ASN A 44 -17.32 2.46 -12.59
N ALA A 45 -17.95 2.00 -13.67
CA ALA A 45 -17.60 0.76 -14.36
C ALA A 45 -17.11 1.03 -15.78
N LEU A 46 -16.25 0.14 -16.27
CA LEU A 46 -15.65 0.19 -17.60
C LEU A 46 -16.43 -0.71 -18.55
N THR A 47 -16.94 -0.13 -19.63
CA THR A 47 -17.59 -0.88 -20.70
C THR A 47 -16.56 -1.54 -21.63
N PRO A 48 -16.95 -2.55 -22.44
CA PRO A 48 -16.05 -3.18 -23.41
C PRO A 48 -15.49 -2.23 -24.49
N ASP A 49 -16.13 -1.08 -24.72
CA ASP A 49 -15.66 -0.02 -25.62
C ASP A 49 -14.83 1.07 -24.89
N GLU A 50 -14.30 0.75 -23.72
CA GLU A 50 -13.43 1.62 -22.90
C GLU A 50 -14.08 2.94 -22.47
N ARG A 51 -15.41 2.93 -22.29
CA ARG A 51 -16.16 4.07 -21.75
C ARG A 51 -16.50 3.85 -20.30
N VAL A 52 -16.55 4.94 -19.55
CA VAL A 52 -16.98 4.93 -18.15
C VAL A 52 -18.49 5.11 -18.10
N VAL A 53 -19.17 4.19 -17.41
CA VAL A 53 -20.56 4.35 -16.99
C VAL A 53 -20.59 4.51 -15.47
N THR A 54 -21.46 5.39 -14.98
CA THR A 54 -21.53 5.69 -13.56
C THR A 54 -22.96 5.50 -13.06
N TYR A 55 -23.09 4.71 -12.00
CA TYR A 55 -24.34 4.51 -11.29
C TYR A 55 -24.18 4.99 -9.86
N ARG A 56 -25.23 5.64 -9.35
CA ARG A 56 -25.27 6.13 -8.00
C ARG A 56 -26.52 5.65 -7.31
N TRP A 57 -26.37 5.18 -6.08
CA TRP A 57 -27.45 5.02 -5.14
C TRP A 57 -27.48 6.22 -4.19
N ALA A 58 -28.65 6.84 -4.07
CA ALA A 58 -28.98 7.88 -3.09
C ALA A 58 -30.51 7.96 -2.96
N ASP A 59 -31.03 8.41 -1.82
CA ASP A 59 -32.47 8.61 -1.60
C ASP A 59 -33.32 7.38 -2.02
N ASP A 60 -32.86 6.18 -1.63
CA ASP A 60 -33.48 4.89 -1.94
C ASP A 60 -33.68 4.58 -3.44
N ALA A 61 -32.82 5.16 -4.29
CA ALA A 61 -32.88 4.96 -5.74
C ALA A 61 -31.50 4.82 -6.36
N ILE A 62 -31.38 3.91 -7.34
CA ILE A 62 -30.23 3.76 -8.22
C ILE A 62 -30.49 4.50 -9.53
N ASP A 63 -29.67 5.48 -9.86
CA ASP A 63 -29.74 6.20 -11.13
C ASP A 63 -28.40 6.19 -11.87
N ALA A 64 -28.47 6.21 -13.20
CA ALA A 64 -27.32 6.53 -14.02
C ALA A 64 -27.03 8.02 -13.90
N VAL A 65 -25.77 8.38 -13.64
CA VAL A 65 -25.35 9.77 -13.46
C VAL A 65 -24.23 10.13 -14.43
N THR A 66 -24.19 11.39 -14.84
CA THR A 66 -23.06 11.91 -15.59
C THR A 66 -21.89 12.13 -14.63
N SER A 67 -20.72 11.64 -15.01
CA SER A 67 -19.47 11.76 -14.24
C SER A 67 -18.38 12.30 -15.16
N ASP A 68 -17.49 13.12 -14.60
CA ASP A 68 -16.29 13.59 -15.29
C ASP A 68 -15.13 12.56 -15.18
N PHE A 69 -15.38 11.41 -14.55
CA PHE A 69 -14.38 10.33 -14.43
C PHE A 69 -14.06 9.74 -15.81
N GLN A 70 -12.77 9.72 -16.16
CA GLN A 70 -12.28 9.23 -17.44
C GLN A 70 -11.43 7.98 -17.26
N TYR A 71 -11.51 7.09 -18.26
CA TYR A 71 -10.59 5.97 -18.37
C TYR A 71 -9.30 6.42 -19.07
N LEU A 72 -8.18 6.24 -18.39
CA LEU A 72 -6.81 6.59 -18.75
C LEU A 72 -5.89 5.35 -18.68
N GLY A 73 -6.47 4.14 -18.71
CA GLY A 73 -5.73 2.89 -18.55
C GLY A 73 -5.71 2.36 -17.12
N GLN A 74 -6.65 2.77 -16.25
CA GLN A 74 -6.65 2.31 -14.87
C GLN A 74 -6.99 0.82 -14.73
N THR A 75 -6.35 0.16 -13.78
CA THR A 75 -6.64 -1.17 -13.29
C THR A 75 -8.06 -1.22 -12.72
N THR A 76 -8.78 -2.25 -13.12
CA THR A 76 -10.15 -2.51 -12.67
C THR A 76 -10.16 -3.51 -11.51
N PHE A 77 -11.25 -3.54 -10.75
CA PHE A 77 -11.45 -4.48 -9.66
C PHE A 77 -12.89 -5.00 -9.62
N ASN A 78 -13.10 -6.04 -8.82
CA ASN A 78 -14.42 -6.54 -8.46
C ASN A 78 -14.79 -6.08 -7.04
N PRO A 79 -15.89 -5.34 -6.82
CA PRO A 79 -16.29 -4.90 -5.49
C PRO A 79 -16.51 -6.06 -4.50
N ALA A 80 -16.89 -7.24 -4.98
CA ALA A 80 -17.10 -8.43 -4.16
C ALA A 80 -15.81 -8.96 -3.48
N ASP A 81 -14.64 -8.52 -3.94
CA ASP A 81 -13.35 -8.87 -3.33
C ASP A 81 -13.05 -8.05 -2.06
N TYR A 82 -13.92 -7.12 -1.69
CA TYR A 82 -13.74 -6.19 -0.58
C TYR A 82 -14.81 -6.38 0.51
N PRO A 83 -14.48 -6.14 1.80
CA PRO A 83 -15.37 -6.43 2.91
C PRO A 83 -16.31 -5.25 3.16
N LEU A 84 -17.22 -4.99 2.22
CA LEU A 84 -18.13 -3.84 2.22
C LEU A 84 -19.06 -3.80 3.44
N ALA A 85 -19.43 -4.97 3.97
CA ALA A 85 -20.17 -5.09 5.24
C ALA A 85 -19.40 -4.57 6.47
N SER A 86 -18.08 -4.35 6.34
CA SER A 86 -17.23 -3.84 7.42
C SER A 86 -16.99 -2.33 7.33
N ILE A 87 -17.63 -1.60 6.40
CA ILE A 87 -17.38 -0.17 6.21
C ILE A 87 -17.64 0.65 7.48
N GLY A 88 -18.69 0.36 8.26
CA GLY A 88 -18.92 1.05 9.53
C GLY A 88 -17.74 0.93 10.50
N ARG A 89 -17.18 -0.28 10.65
CA ARG A 89 -15.97 -0.49 11.46
C ARG A 89 -14.77 0.25 10.88
N MET A 90 -14.64 0.34 9.57
CA MET A 90 -13.55 1.11 8.94
C MET A 90 -13.69 2.60 9.20
N PHE A 91 -14.90 3.15 9.19
CA PHE A 91 -15.17 4.53 9.59
C PHE A 91 -14.78 4.78 11.05
N ASP A 92 -15.15 3.90 11.97
CA ASP A 92 -14.75 4.01 13.39
C ASP A 92 -13.22 4.01 13.55
N VAL A 93 -12.53 3.10 12.86
CA VAL A 93 -11.06 3.02 12.90
C VAL A 93 -10.41 4.24 12.26
N ALA A 94 -11.00 4.79 11.20
CA ALA A 94 -10.50 5.98 10.54
C ALA A 94 -10.66 7.23 11.40
N ASP A 95 -11.79 7.39 12.10
CA ASP A 95 -12.01 8.50 13.06
C ASP A 95 -10.97 8.48 14.18
N LEU A 96 -10.71 7.31 14.76
CA LEU A 96 -9.63 7.13 15.76
C LEU A 96 -8.24 7.49 15.23
N ARG A 97 -8.04 7.47 13.91
CA ARG A 97 -6.78 7.79 13.23
C ARG A 97 -6.77 9.20 12.61
N GLY A 98 -7.74 10.04 12.96
CA GLY A 98 -7.74 11.46 12.61
C GLY A 98 -8.44 11.79 11.30
N VAL A 99 -9.32 10.91 10.79
CA VAL A 99 -10.26 11.27 9.73
C VAL A 99 -11.45 11.98 10.36
N HIS A 100 -11.60 13.27 10.08
CA HIS A 100 -12.64 14.11 10.69
C HIS A 100 -13.52 14.76 9.62
N GLY A 101 -14.84 14.79 9.86
CA GLY A 101 -15.82 15.30 8.91
C GLY A 101 -16.71 14.17 8.40
N ASP A 102 -17.24 14.34 7.19
CA ASP A 102 -18.12 13.33 6.58
C ASP A 102 -17.24 12.24 5.94
N PRO A 103 -17.25 10.99 6.46
CA PRO A 103 -16.34 9.96 6.01
C PRO A 103 -16.74 9.44 4.63
N ILE A 104 -15.74 9.11 3.82
CA ILE A 104 -15.91 8.50 2.50
C ILE A 104 -14.99 7.30 2.40
N TYR A 105 -15.59 6.13 2.22
CA TYR A 105 -14.88 4.91 1.84
C TYR A 105 -14.67 4.91 0.34
N GLN A 106 -13.46 4.62 -0.12
CA GLN A 106 -13.11 4.64 -1.54
C GLN A 106 -12.31 3.40 -1.91
N ILE A 107 -12.63 2.80 -3.06
CA ILE A 107 -11.78 1.81 -3.74
C ILE A 107 -11.49 2.35 -5.14
N GLN A 108 -10.21 2.46 -5.48
CA GLN A 108 -9.78 2.87 -6.81
C GLN A 108 -8.33 2.44 -7.05
N GLU A 109 -7.91 2.47 -8.31
CA GLU A 109 -6.48 2.47 -8.60
C GLU A 109 -5.80 3.64 -7.87
N TYR A 110 -4.73 3.27 -7.18
CA TYR A 110 -3.67 4.13 -6.70
C TYR A 110 -2.41 3.86 -7.53
N ARG A 111 -1.32 4.58 -7.23
CA ARG A 111 -0.05 4.56 -7.99
C ARG A 111 0.32 3.17 -8.56
N GLU A 112 0.71 3.15 -9.83
CA GLU A 112 1.32 2.00 -10.52
C GLU A 112 0.39 0.76 -10.57
N GLY A 113 -0.90 0.95 -10.84
CA GLY A 113 -1.86 -0.15 -11.01
C GLY A 113 -2.39 -0.76 -9.71
N ALA A 114 -1.90 -0.32 -8.54
CA ALA A 114 -2.32 -0.87 -7.26
C ALA A 114 -3.72 -0.39 -6.88
N VAL A 115 -4.73 -1.26 -6.92
CA VAL A 115 -6.07 -0.93 -6.41
C VAL A 115 -6.10 -1.02 -4.89
N LEU A 116 -6.37 0.11 -4.23
CA LEU A 116 -6.37 0.23 -2.78
C LEU A 116 -7.75 0.66 -2.27
N GLN A 117 -8.02 0.34 -0.99
CA GLN A 117 -9.19 0.83 -0.27
C GLN A 117 -8.79 1.79 0.85
N THR A 118 -9.54 2.88 0.98
CA THR A 118 -9.23 3.98 1.89
C THR A 118 -10.49 4.53 2.55
N VAL A 119 -10.31 5.21 3.68
CA VAL A 119 -11.30 6.12 4.25
C VAL A 119 -10.66 7.51 4.34
N SER A 120 -11.34 8.50 3.76
CA SER A 120 -11.01 9.93 3.81
C SER A 120 -12.24 10.71 4.29
N SER A 121 -12.22 12.05 4.22
CA SER A 121 -13.34 12.90 4.66
C SER A 121 -13.65 14.04 3.70
N LEU A 122 -14.85 14.62 3.82
CA LEU A 122 -15.19 15.95 3.33
C LEU A 122 -15.52 16.90 4.49
N PRO A 123 -14.89 18.09 4.57
CA PRO A 123 -13.67 18.48 3.86
C PRO A 123 -12.50 17.51 4.16
N GLU A 124 -11.52 17.45 3.26
CA GLU A 124 -10.40 16.50 3.35
C GLU A 124 -9.53 16.74 4.60
N SER A 125 -9.26 15.67 5.35
CA SER A 125 -8.40 15.66 6.52
C SER A 125 -7.24 14.66 6.32
N THR A 126 -7.27 13.53 7.04
CA THR A 126 -6.34 12.41 6.88
C THR A 126 -6.96 11.36 5.98
N THR A 127 -6.13 10.56 5.31
CA THR A 127 -6.56 9.36 4.58
C THR A 127 -5.98 8.13 5.25
N VAL A 128 -6.84 7.18 5.61
CA VAL A 128 -6.45 5.91 6.23
C VAL A 128 -6.64 4.79 5.22
N PHE A 129 -5.58 4.01 4.98
CA PHE A 129 -5.62 2.87 4.07
C PHE A 129 -5.98 1.58 4.81
N PHE A 130 -6.63 0.66 4.11
CA PHE A 130 -6.99 -0.65 4.62
C PHE A 130 -6.47 -1.75 3.68
N LEU A 131 -6.07 -2.89 4.25
CA LEU A 131 -5.74 -4.11 3.50
C LEU A 131 -7.02 -4.74 2.95
N LYS A 132 -6.93 -5.66 1.98
CA LYS A 132 -8.10 -6.30 1.35
C LYS A 132 -9.06 -6.98 2.34
N ASP A 133 -8.59 -7.39 3.51
CA ASP A 133 -9.42 -7.96 4.58
C ASP A 133 -10.14 -6.92 5.46
N GLY A 134 -9.92 -5.63 5.18
CA GLY A 134 -10.53 -4.51 5.90
C GLY A 134 -9.82 -4.16 7.20
N SER A 135 -8.64 -4.70 7.46
CA SER A 135 -7.77 -4.25 8.56
C SER A 135 -7.05 -2.95 8.17
N ALA A 136 -6.93 -2.02 9.11
CA ALA A 136 -6.25 -0.76 8.85
C ALA A 136 -4.74 -0.98 8.74
N VAL A 137 -4.14 -0.42 7.70
CA VAL A 137 -2.72 -0.52 7.42
C VAL A 137 -1.96 0.19 8.55
N PRO A 138 -1.04 -0.47 9.26
CA PRO A 138 -0.30 0.17 10.35
C PRO A 138 0.57 1.30 9.80
N ASP A 139 0.75 2.37 10.58
CA ASP A 139 1.73 3.41 10.22
C ASP A 139 3.11 2.96 10.69
N LEU A 140 4.00 2.64 9.74
CA LEU A 140 5.33 2.10 10.04
C LEU A 140 6.39 3.20 10.06
N THR A 141 7.19 3.23 11.13
CA THR A 141 8.37 4.09 11.26
C THR A 141 9.66 3.30 11.01
N VAL A 142 10.77 3.97 10.70
CA VAL A 142 12.08 3.29 10.49
C VAL A 142 12.97 3.27 11.74
N THR A 143 12.38 3.43 12.92
CA THR A 143 13.12 3.57 14.19
C THR A 143 12.90 2.41 15.15
N SER A 144 11.76 1.73 15.06
CA SER A 144 11.38 0.62 15.94
C SER A 144 11.82 -0.71 15.32
N ALA A 145 12.36 -1.62 16.16
CA ALA A 145 12.71 -2.96 15.70
C ALA A 145 11.48 -3.74 15.18
N LEU A 146 10.31 -3.52 15.78
CA LEU A 146 9.05 -4.12 15.34
C LEU A 146 8.66 -3.60 13.96
N ASP A 147 8.67 -2.28 13.77
CA ASP A 147 8.31 -1.66 12.50
C ASP A 147 9.29 -2.04 11.39
N ILE A 148 10.59 -2.20 11.72
CA ILE A 148 11.59 -2.71 10.78
C ILE A 148 11.27 -4.16 10.36
N ALA A 149 10.84 -5.02 11.28
CA ALA A 149 10.44 -6.38 10.95
C ALA A 149 9.16 -6.40 10.10
N ASP A 150 8.14 -5.61 10.45
CA ASP A 150 6.89 -5.52 9.70
C ASP A 150 7.09 -4.90 8.32
N GLY A 151 7.92 -3.86 8.22
CA GLY A 151 8.28 -3.18 6.98
C GLY A 151 9.10 -4.07 6.06
N PHE A 152 10.07 -4.83 6.61
CA PHE A 152 10.80 -5.86 5.88
C PHE A 152 9.84 -6.90 5.32
N LYS A 153 8.99 -7.49 6.18
CA LYS A 153 8.00 -8.49 5.76
C LYS A 153 7.09 -7.95 4.66
N ALA A 154 6.60 -6.73 4.79
CA ALA A 154 5.70 -6.12 3.81
C ALA A 154 6.32 -5.99 2.40
N VAL A 155 7.64 -5.91 2.28
CA VAL A 155 8.33 -5.80 0.98
C VAL A 155 8.97 -7.10 0.49
N THR A 156 9.05 -8.14 1.33
CA THR A 156 9.64 -9.43 0.98
C THR A 156 8.68 -10.62 1.04
N GLU A 157 7.46 -10.45 1.56
CA GLU A 157 6.49 -11.56 1.67
C GLU A 157 6.16 -12.15 0.28
N GLY A 158 6.33 -13.48 0.17
CA GLY A 158 6.13 -14.22 -1.08
C GLY A 158 7.25 -14.07 -2.11
N VAL A 159 8.36 -13.40 -1.76
CA VAL A 159 9.52 -13.20 -2.64
C VAL A 159 10.64 -14.16 -2.23
N THR A 160 11.21 -14.89 -3.19
CA THR A 160 12.32 -15.84 -2.94
C THR A 160 13.68 -15.30 -3.32
N GLU A 161 13.73 -14.24 -4.14
CA GLU A 161 14.98 -13.64 -4.62
C GLU A 161 14.83 -12.12 -4.70
N ILE A 162 15.77 -11.40 -4.09
CA ILE A 162 15.88 -9.94 -4.17
C ILE A 162 17.28 -9.53 -4.61
N ASN A 163 17.40 -8.45 -5.37
CA ASN A 163 18.67 -7.80 -5.70
C ASN A 163 19.15 -6.92 -4.55
N GLN A 164 18.19 -6.32 -3.82
CA GLN A 164 18.46 -5.35 -2.78
C GLN A 164 17.26 -5.22 -1.85
N PHE A 165 17.52 -5.05 -0.55
CA PHE A 165 16.56 -4.51 0.41
C PHE A 165 17.04 -3.12 0.86
N GLY A 166 16.11 -2.24 1.22
CA GLY A 166 16.48 -1.01 1.91
C GLY A 166 15.36 -0.37 2.71
N LEU A 167 15.75 0.56 3.58
CA LEU A 167 14.84 1.40 4.34
C LEU A 167 15.41 2.81 4.55
N SER A 168 14.56 3.83 4.54
CA SER A 168 14.91 5.21 4.90
C SER A 168 13.66 5.96 5.38
N PRO A 169 13.79 7.03 6.19
CA PRO A 169 12.65 7.82 6.62
C PRO A 169 11.84 8.40 5.46
N GLU A 170 12.51 8.82 4.38
CA GLU A 170 11.89 9.49 3.23
C GLU A 170 11.15 8.51 2.33
N ARG A 171 11.67 7.29 2.20
CA ARG A 171 11.17 6.29 1.26
C ARG A 171 10.32 5.20 1.92
N GLY A 172 10.45 5.01 3.22
CA GLY A 172 9.97 3.81 3.90
C GLY A 172 10.85 2.61 3.56
N TYR A 173 10.23 1.46 3.37
CA TYR A 173 10.88 0.19 3.06
C TYR A 173 10.77 -0.12 1.58
N TRP A 174 11.77 -0.77 1.01
CA TRP A 174 11.69 -1.30 -0.35
C TRP A 174 12.51 -2.57 -0.54
N ALA A 175 12.11 -3.35 -1.53
CA ALA A 175 12.90 -4.44 -2.08
C ALA A 175 12.91 -4.34 -3.61
N ASP A 176 14.09 -4.45 -4.20
CA ASP A 176 14.26 -4.62 -5.65
C ASP A 176 14.34 -6.12 -5.92
N MET A 177 13.48 -6.62 -6.80
CA MET A 177 13.41 -8.03 -7.17
C MET A 177 13.42 -8.20 -8.69
N PRO A 178 13.86 -9.37 -9.19
CA PRO A 178 13.75 -9.69 -10.61
C PRO A 178 12.29 -9.63 -11.07
N GLY A 179 12.02 -8.90 -12.14
CA GLY A 179 10.76 -8.91 -12.87
C GLY A 179 10.84 -9.74 -14.14
N ASP A 180 9.75 -9.72 -14.90
CA ASP A 180 9.70 -10.35 -16.22
C ASP A 180 10.68 -9.70 -17.21
N ASP A 181 11.14 -10.48 -18.20
CA ASP A 181 12.00 -10.02 -19.28
C ASP A 181 13.29 -9.30 -18.85
N GLY A 182 13.81 -9.64 -17.66
CA GLY A 182 15.04 -9.04 -17.10
C GLY A 182 14.84 -7.62 -16.57
N GLN A 183 13.60 -7.16 -16.43
CA GLN A 183 13.28 -5.93 -15.70
C GLN A 183 13.50 -6.13 -14.21
N ILE A 184 13.51 -5.02 -13.48
CA ILE A 184 13.52 -5.04 -12.01
C ILE A 184 12.22 -4.42 -11.54
N VAL A 185 11.56 -5.09 -10.62
CA VAL A 185 10.38 -4.57 -9.95
C VAL A 185 10.80 -4.13 -8.56
N ARG A 186 10.34 -2.97 -8.13
CA ARG A 186 10.51 -2.49 -6.78
C ARG A 186 9.19 -2.57 -6.03
N ARG A 187 9.17 -3.35 -4.95
CA ARG A 187 8.11 -3.27 -3.94
C ARG A 187 8.45 -2.19 -2.94
N THR A 188 7.51 -1.28 -2.64
CA THR A 188 7.71 -0.18 -1.69
C THR A 188 6.59 -0.16 -0.65
N ARG A 189 6.93 0.09 0.62
CA ARG A 189 5.98 0.25 1.74
C ARG A 189 6.35 1.48 2.56
N THR A 190 5.49 2.50 2.58
CA THR A 190 5.78 3.79 3.23
C THR A 190 4.66 4.22 4.18
N GLY A 191 5.00 4.57 5.43
CA GLY A 191 4.07 5.13 6.41
C GLY A 191 2.81 4.29 6.61
N GLY A 192 1.63 4.89 6.38
CA GLY A 192 0.32 4.21 6.41
C GLY A 192 -0.17 3.63 5.07
N VAL A 193 0.65 3.57 4.01
CA VAL A 193 0.24 3.12 2.65
C VAL A 193 0.60 1.66 2.41
N PRO A 194 -0.30 0.78 1.93
CA PRO A 194 0.00 -0.61 1.54
C PRO A 194 1.22 -0.74 0.65
N ALA A 195 1.85 -1.92 0.68
CA ALA A 195 2.93 -2.22 -0.23
C ALA A 195 2.42 -2.22 -1.69
N TYR A 196 3.20 -1.64 -2.60
CA TYR A 196 2.91 -1.62 -4.04
C TYR A 196 4.17 -1.88 -4.86
N ASP A 197 3.98 -2.42 -6.05
CA ASP A 197 5.04 -2.81 -6.96
C ASP A 197 5.12 -1.81 -8.13
N ALA A 198 6.33 -1.44 -8.52
CA ALA A 198 6.57 -0.56 -9.65
C ALA A 198 7.81 -1.02 -10.45
N PRO A 199 7.75 -1.03 -11.79
CA PRO A 199 8.92 -1.33 -12.60
C PRO A 199 9.99 -0.26 -12.41
N ARG A 200 11.26 -0.67 -12.36
CA ARG A 200 12.42 0.23 -12.38
C ARG A 200 12.88 0.45 -13.81
N THR A 201 13.02 1.72 -14.17
CA THR A 201 13.59 2.13 -15.46
C THR A 201 15.10 1.89 -15.54
N GLU A 202 15.78 1.85 -14.40
CA GLU A 202 17.20 1.56 -14.29
C GLU A 202 17.41 0.09 -13.94
N LEU A 203 18.21 -0.59 -14.76
CA LEU A 203 18.70 -1.93 -14.44
C LEU A 203 19.67 -1.82 -13.25
N ASN A 204 19.40 -2.60 -12.20
CA ASN A 204 20.27 -2.79 -11.04
C ASN A 204 20.91 -4.18 -11.15
N PRO A 205 22.08 -4.32 -11.80
CA PRO A 205 22.65 -5.62 -12.16
C PRO A 205 23.23 -6.39 -10.96
N LEU A 206 22.78 -6.08 -9.74
CA LEU A 206 23.26 -6.73 -8.53
C LEU A 206 22.84 -8.20 -8.51
N PRO A 207 23.74 -9.11 -8.10
CA PRO A 207 23.38 -10.51 -7.86
C PRO A 207 22.18 -10.61 -6.93
N VAL A 208 21.28 -11.53 -7.24
CA VAL A 208 20.15 -11.85 -6.37
C VAL A 208 20.59 -12.68 -5.17
N PHE A 209 19.84 -12.58 -4.08
CA PHE A 209 19.98 -13.41 -2.90
C PHE A 209 18.61 -13.67 -2.27
N ASP A 210 18.52 -14.72 -1.45
CA ASP A 210 17.31 -15.07 -0.72
C ASP A 210 17.07 -14.05 0.41
N PRO A 211 15.93 -13.34 0.46
CA PRO A 211 15.65 -12.38 1.53
C PRO A 211 15.66 -13.02 2.93
N GLU A 212 15.41 -14.34 3.07
CA GLU A 212 15.43 -15.03 4.36
C GLU A 212 16.79 -15.00 5.06
N VAL A 213 17.88 -14.66 4.36
CA VAL A 213 19.20 -14.47 4.99
C VAL A 213 19.29 -13.19 5.82
N ILE A 214 18.36 -12.25 5.64
CA ILE A 214 18.30 -11.00 6.40
C ILE A 214 17.48 -11.24 7.68
N ASP A 215 18.11 -11.01 8.83
CA ASP A 215 17.40 -10.85 10.10
C ASP A 215 17.12 -9.35 10.36
N PRO A 216 15.84 -8.91 10.35
CA PRO A 216 15.48 -7.51 10.62
C PRO A 216 15.97 -7.01 11.99
N ALA A 217 16.11 -7.90 12.99
CA ALA A 217 16.64 -7.53 14.29
C ALA A 217 18.11 -7.12 14.24
N VAL A 218 18.89 -7.71 13.32
CA VAL A 218 20.29 -7.31 13.08
C VAL A 218 20.35 -5.91 12.48
N ILE A 219 19.47 -5.57 11.53
CA ILE A 219 19.39 -4.22 10.97
C ILE A 219 19.06 -3.19 12.06
N ALA A 220 18.07 -3.48 12.91
CA ALA A 220 17.71 -2.62 14.03
C ALA A 220 18.89 -2.43 15.01
N MET A 221 19.64 -3.51 15.30
CA MET A 221 20.84 -3.45 16.13
C MET A 221 21.94 -2.58 15.50
N VAL A 222 22.21 -2.74 14.20
CA VAL A 222 23.21 -1.94 13.48
C VAL A 222 22.83 -0.46 13.52
N LEU A 223 21.57 -0.13 13.20
CA LEU A 223 21.04 1.24 13.29
C LEU A 223 21.20 1.84 14.68
N ALA A 224 20.87 1.09 15.73
CA ALA A 224 21.00 1.55 17.11
C ALA A 224 22.46 1.79 17.54
N ARG A 225 23.44 1.14 16.89
CA ARG A 225 24.87 1.36 17.15
C ARG A 225 25.41 2.59 16.44
N VAL A 226 25.01 2.83 15.20
CA VAL A 226 25.59 3.88 14.35
C VAL A 226 24.90 5.22 14.51
N ARG A 227 23.62 5.25 14.91
CA ARG A 227 22.92 6.49 15.19
C ARG A 227 23.44 7.17 16.44
N THR A 228 23.65 8.47 16.34
CA THR A 228 23.95 9.34 17.48
C THR A 228 22.72 9.61 18.34
N GLU A 229 21.54 9.68 17.72
CA GLU A 229 20.24 9.82 18.39
C GLU A 229 19.17 8.95 17.72
N PRO A 230 18.13 8.49 18.45
CA PRO A 230 17.14 7.56 17.91
C PRO A 230 16.40 8.04 16.65
N THR A 231 16.25 9.35 16.52
CA THR A 231 15.53 10.03 15.43
C THR A 231 16.43 10.41 14.25
N GLU A 232 17.72 10.13 14.31
CA GLU A 232 18.65 10.44 13.22
C GLU A 232 18.23 9.73 11.94
N ALA A 233 18.12 10.51 10.86
CA ALA A 233 17.76 9.99 9.55
C ALA A 233 18.94 9.21 8.97
N CYS A 234 18.75 7.90 8.84
CA CYS A 234 19.71 7.02 8.17
C CYS A 234 19.03 6.19 7.10
N THR A 235 19.75 5.96 6.01
CA THR A 235 19.37 5.01 4.97
C THR A 235 20.11 3.71 5.20
N VAL A 236 19.40 2.59 5.17
CA VAL A 236 19.99 1.25 5.14
C VAL A 236 19.76 0.63 3.77
N THR A 237 20.79 -0.02 3.26
CA THR A 237 20.74 -0.86 2.08
C THR A 237 21.40 -2.20 2.39
N VAL A 238 20.79 -3.30 1.95
CA VAL A 238 21.37 -4.64 2.01
C VAL A 238 21.42 -5.20 0.60
N ASP A 239 22.62 -5.39 0.08
CA ASP A 239 22.84 -5.90 -1.28
C ASP A 239 24.21 -6.55 -1.46
N MET A 240 24.48 -6.99 -2.70
CA MET A 240 25.71 -7.65 -3.11
C MET A 240 26.71 -6.71 -3.84
N ALA A 241 26.56 -5.39 -3.74
CA ALA A 241 27.35 -4.41 -4.52
C ALA A 241 28.85 -4.44 -4.19
N LEU A 242 29.22 -4.91 -3.00
CA LEU A 242 30.60 -5.02 -2.54
C LEU A 242 31.29 -6.32 -2.95
N GLU A 243 30.65 -7.14 -3.78
CA GLU A 243 31.19 -8.40 -4.34
C GLU A 243 31.75 -9.36 -3.27
N ARG A 244 31.10 -9.39 -2.10
CA ARG A 244 31.43 -10.31 -1.01
C ARG A 244 30.71 -11.64 -1.21
N SER A 245 31.07 -12.63 -0.39
CA SER A 245 30.43 -13.95 -0.41
C SER A 245 28.99 -13.95 0.12
N ALA A 246 28.55 -12.86 0.75
CA ALA A 246 27.21 -12.67 1.29
C ALA A 246 26.82 -11.17 1.20
N PRO A 247 25.52 -10.84 1.25
CA PRO A 247 25.06 -9.45 1.25
C PRO A 247 25.66 -8.65 2.41
N VAL A 248 25.85 -7.34 2.18
CA VAL A 248 26.41 -6.42 3.18
C VAL A 248 25.37 -5.37 3.52
N ILE A 249 25.22 -5.09 4.82
CA ILE A 249 24.42 -3.99 5.33
C ILE A 249 25.25 -2.71 5.21
N THR A 250 24.81 -1.77 4.38
CA THR A 250 25.36 -0.43 4.27
C THR A 250 24.42 0.54 4.95
N VAL A 251 24.91 1.32 5.92
CA VAL A 251 24.14 2.36 6.60
C VAL A 251 24.77 3.72 6.34
N VAL A 252 23.97 4.66 5.86
CA VAL A 252 24.38 6.05 5.62
C VAL A 252 23.60 6.96 6.55
N CYS A 253 24.29 7.66 7.44
CA CYS A 253 23.75 8.66 8.35
C CYS A 253 24.44 10.00 8.07
N GLY A 254 23.74 10.95 7.44
CA GLY A 254 24.34 12.20 6.98
C GLY A 254 25.49 11.96 5.98
N THR A 255 26.73 12.26 6.39
CA THR A 255 27.95 12.05 5.58
C THR A 255 28.74 10.81 5.97
N GLU A 256 28.32 10.10 7.02
CA GLU A 256 29.01 8.93 7.52
C GLU A 256 28.42 7.66 6.92
N THR A 257 29.29 6.72 6.52
CA THR A 257 28.92 5.43 5.98
C THR A 257 29.51 4.32 6.84
N TYR A 258 28.65 3.39 7.22
CA TYR A 258 29.00 2.22 8.03
C TYR A 258 28.67 0.95 7.27
N TYR A 259 29.50 -0.08 7.44
CA TYR A 259 29.28 -1.39 6.82
C TYR A 259 29.21 -2.48 7.89
N ALA A 260 28.29 -3.43 7.72
CA ALA A 260 28.19 -4.60 8.59
C ALA A 260 27.82 -5.87 7.80
N ASP A 261 28.25 -7.02 8.30
CA ASP A 261 27.76 -8.30 7.79
C ASP A 261 26.33 -8.61 8.28
N LEU A 262 25.75 -9.71 7.82
CA LEU A 262 24.41 -10.16 8.22
C LEU A 262 24.33 -10.64 9.68
N GLU A 263 25.45 -10.74 10.40
CA GLU A 263 25.48 -10.95 11.85
C GLU A 263 25.63 -9.62 12.63
N GLY A 264 25.72 -8.48 11.92
CA GLY A 264 25.87 -7.15 12.49
C GLY A 264 27.28 -6.85 13.02
N ARG A 265 28.29 -7.60 12.57
CA ARG A 265 29.70 -7.32 12.84
C ARG A 265 30.15 -6.18 11.94
N ASP A 266 30.82 -5.20 12.55
CA ASP A 266 31.34 -4.03 11.85
C ASP A 266 32.41 -4.46 10.83
N MET A 267 32.27 -3.97 9.61
CA MET A 267 33.18 -4.20 8.49
C MET A 267 33.75 -2.89 7.94
N THR A 268 33.54 -1.76 8.61
CA THR A 268 33.85 -0.43 8.08
C THR A 268 35.34 -0.28 7.75
N ASP A 269 36.23 -0.71 8.64
CA ASP A 269 37.69 -0.69 8.41
C ASP A 269 38.18 -1.71 7.37
N LEU A 270 37.32 -2.65 6.95
CA LEU A 270 37.67 -3.69 5.96
C LEU A 270 37.26 -3.31 4.53
N ILE A 271 36.29 -2.41 4.40
CA ILE A 271 35.67 -2.01 3.13
C ILE A 271 35.95 -0.54 2.80
N GLY A 272 36.00 0.32 3.83
CA GLY A 272 36.23 1.76 3.73
C GLY A 272 37.67 2.17 3.50
#